data_AF-G7DZT9-F1
#
_entry.id   AF-G7DZT9-F1
#
_cell.length_a   1.000
_cell.length_b   1.000
_cell.length_c   1.000
_cell.angle_alpha   90.00
_cell.angle_beta   90.00
_cell.angle_gamma   90.00
#
_symmetry.space_group_name_H-M   'P 1'
#
loop_
_entity.id
_entity.type
_entity.pdbx_description
1 polymer ?
#
loop_
_entity_poly.entity_id
_entity_poly.type
_entity_poly.pdbx_seq_one_letter_code
_entity_poly.pdbx_strand_id
1 'polypeptide(L)'
;MSRRRASDDEWDGLPVWGPTTRSKKRLVFVKATGVHLRTVEPAARAADEEDSASFYKRITTERAVSPDFMEIPAPEQLNRCTVCAVTYPRGRADEHHRSLAHLIAADPSSITPSTQYGLKSTNLGWQALQQQGWQEGRPLGRDGSGLKVPIRPSVKRDRSGIGMEQKKERLADRQYVIKSTKPVEPILPARPLTAKEIQRQKKAETDQWKAVYADLNA
;
A
#
# COMPACT_ATOMS: atom_id res chain seq x y z
N MET A 1 -39.50 -33.29 -21.89
CA MET A 1 -38.72 -32.29 -22.66
C MET A 1 -37.54 -31.85 -21.80
N SER A 2 -36.33 -32.35 -22.11
CA SER A 2 -35.13 -32.17 -21.30
C SER A 2 -34.43 -30.85 -21.68
N ARG A 3 -34.26 -29.93 -20.73
CA ARG A 3 -33.47 -28.70 -20.93
C ARG A 3 -31.98 -29.04 -20.81
N ARG A 4 -31.25 -28.92 -21.92
CA ARG A 4 -29.78 -29.08 -21.95
C ARG A 4 -29.15 -27.97 -21.11
N ARG A 5 -28.20 -28.33 -20.25
CA ARG A 5 -27.32 -27.39 -19.54
C ARG A 5 -26.48 -26.65 -20.58
N ALA A 6 -26.41 -25.32 -20.46
CA ALA A 6 -25.48 -24.50 -21.22
C ALA A 6 -24.04 -24.93 -20.88
N SER A 7 -23.19 -25.04 -21.90
CA SER A 7 -21.80 -25.46 -21.77
C SER A 7 -20.97 -24.38 -21.07
N ASP A 8 -20.16 -24.79 -20.09
CA ASP A 8 -19.23 -23.96 -19.30
C ASP A 8 -18.05 -23.36 -20.12
N ASP A 9 -18.15 -23.30 -21.45
CA ASP A 9 -17.09 -22.90 -22.39
C ASP A 9 -17.06 -21.39 -22.70
N GLU A 10 -17.90 -20.57 -22.05
CA GLU A 10 -18.07 -19.15 -22.41
C GLU A 10 -17.00 -18.21 -21.82
N TRP A 11 -16.13 -18.70 -20.92
CA TRP A 11 -15.14 -17.86 -20.23
C TRP A 11 -13.70 -17.96 -20.77
N ASP A 12 -13.44 -18.77 -21.79
CA ASP A 12 -12.11 -18.94 -22.41
C ASP A 12 -11.61 -17.73 -23.22
N GLY A 13 -12.42 -16.67 -23.32
CA GLY A 13 -12.18 -15.48 -24.14
C GLY A 13 -11.63 -14.25 -23.43
N LEU A 14 -11.40 -14.25 -22.12
CA LEU A 14 -10.95 -13.03 -21.42
C LEU A 14 -9.48 -12.71 -21.73
N PRO A 15 -9.16 -11.52 -22.25
CA PRO A 15 -7.78 -11.12 -22.55
C PRO A 15 -6.99 -10.89 -21.25
N VAL A 16 -6.00 -11.76 -20.99
CA VAL A 16 -4.98 -11.54 -19.97
C VAL A 16 -4.08 -10.39 -20.43
N TRP A 17 -4.14 -9.25 -19.76
CA TRP A 17 -3.33 -8.07 -20.07
C TRP A 17 -1.83 -8.35 -19.81
N GLY A 18 -1.03 -8.38 -20.88
CA GLY A 18 0.44 -8.43 -20.84
C GLY A 18 1.06 -8.72 -22.22
N PRO A 19 2.28 -8.21 -22.53
CA PRO A 19 2.89 -8.40 -23.85
C PRO A 19 3.37 -9.84 -24.01
N THR A 20 2.66 -10.63 -24.82
CA THR A 20 2.98 -12.04 -25.08
C THR A 20 3.53 -12.21 -26.50
N THR A 21 4.84 -12.02 -26.68
CA THR A 21 5.53 -12.52 -27.88
C THR A 21 5.93 -13.98 -27.66
N ARG A 22 4.96 -14.90 -27.63
CA ARG A 22 5.23 -16.34 -27.79
C ARG A 22 3.96 -17.06 -28.21
N SER A 23 4.05 -17.82 -29.31
CA SER A 23 2.94 -18.62 -29.84
C SER A 23 2.27 -19.45 -28.73
N LYS A 24 0.97 -19.31 -28.56
CA LYS A 24 0.17 -20.07 -27.59
C LYS A 24 0.25 -21.56 -27.92
N LYS A 25 1.12 -22.31 -27.24
CA LYS A 25 0.96 -23.76 -27.19
C LYS A 25 -0.23 -24.05 -26.27
N ARG A 26 -1.21 -24.79 -26.78
CA ARG A 26 -2.40 -25.21 -26.04
C ARG A 26 -1.93 -25.96 -24.79
N LEU A 27 -2.24 -25.43 -23.62
CA LEU A 27 -1.96 -26.13 -22.36
C LEU A 27 -2.98 -27.27 -22.26
N VAL A 28 -2.48 -28.51 -22.17
CA VAL A 28 -3.31 -29.70 -21.94
C VAL A 28 -3.06 -30.12 -20.50
N PHE A 29 -4.11 -30.10 -19.68
CA PHE A 29 -4.03 -30.61 -18.32
C PHE A 29 -3.92 -32.14 -18.37
N VAL A 30 -2.81 -32.68 -17.89
CA VAL A 30 -2.62 -34.13 -17.72
C VAL A 30 -3.18 -34.50 -16.36
N LYS A 31 -4.14 -35.44 -16.32
CA LYS A 31 -4.64 -36.00 -15.06
C LYS A 31 -3.46 -36.61 -14.29
N ALA A 32 -3.35 -36.26 -13.01
CA ALA A 32 -2.28 -36.75 -12.17
C ALA A 32 -2.51 -38.24 -11.85
N THR A 33 -1.81 -39.13 -12.56
CA THR A 33 -1.91 -40.60 -12.43
C THR A 33 -0.88 -41.16 -11.44
N GLY A 34 -0.51 -40.40 -10.42
CA GLY A 34 0.38 -40.86 -9.36
C GLY A 34 -0.38 -41.67 -8.31
N VAL A 35 0.16 -42.83 -7.90
CA VAL A 35 -0.41 -43.73 -6.88
C VAL A 35 -0.68 -43.02 -5.52
N HIS A 36 -0.01 -41.90 -5.27
CA HIS A 36 -0.16 -41.08 -4.05
C HIS A 36 -0.98 -39.80 -4.23
N LEU A 37 -1.53 -39.52 -5.42
CA LEU A 37 -2.31 -38.32 -5.68
C LEU A 37 -3.80 -38.65 -5.65
N ARG A 38 -4.32 -38.80 -4.44
CA ARG A 38 -5.78 -38.89 -4.23
C ARG A 38 -6.35 -37.48 -4.38
N THR A 39 -7.07 -37.23 -5.46
CA THR A 39 -8.08 -36.17 -5.46
C THR A 39 -9.12 -36.56 -4.42
N VAL A 40 -9.19 -35.81 -3.32
CA VAL A 40 -10.31 -35.94 -2.39
C VAL A 40 -11.53 -35.55 -3.21
N GLU A 41 -12.39 -36.52 -3.54
CA GLU A 41 -13.71 -36.19 -4.08
C GLU A 41 -14.34 -35.21 -3.09
N PRO A 42 -14.96 -34.11 -3.56
CA PRO A 42 -15.60 -33.19 -2.64
C PRO A 42 -16.62 -34.02 -1.87
N ALA A 43 -16.32 -34.28 -0.60
CA ALA A 43 -17.25 -34.90 0.32
C ALA A 43 -18.54 -34.10 0.15
N ALA A 44 -19.64 -34.76 -0.16
CA ALA A 44 -20.94 -34.13 -0.16
C ALA A 44 -21.10 -33.49 1.22
N ARG A 45 -20.82 -32.17 1.30
CA ARG A 45 -20.77 -31.45 2.56
C ARG A 45 -22.19 -31.53 3.10
N ALA A 46 -22.29 -32.10 4.30
CA ALA A 46 -23.53 -32.14 5.05
C ALA A 46 -24.16 -30.73 5.03
N ALA A 47 -25.48 -30.70 4.95
CA ALA A 47 -26.30 -29.50 4.77
C ALA A 47 -26.32 -28.55 5.98
N ASP A 48 -25.22 -28.50 6.73
CA ASP A 48 -25.03 -27.73 7.95
C ASP A 48 -23.97 -26.62 7.77
N GLU A 49 -23.55 -26.35 6.52
CA GLU A 49 -22.77 -25.15 6.20
C GLU A 49 -23.72 -23.97 6.07
N GLU A 50 -23.70 -23.07 7.06
CA GLU A 50 -24.14 -21.70 6.82
C GLU A 50 -23.49 -21.21 5.54
N ASP A 51 -24.34 -20.94 4.55
CA ASP A 51 -23.93 -20.45 3.24
C ASP A 51 -23.02 -19.24 3.47
N SER A 52 -21.84 -19.23 2.85
CA SER A 52 -20.91 -18.10 3.00
C SER A 52 -21.60 -16.76 2.68
N ALA A 53 -22.61 -16.81 1.81
CA ALA A 53 -23.51 -15.70 1.53
C ALA A 53 -24.30 -15.22 2.75
N SER A 54 -24.82 -16.13 3.60
CA SER A 54 -25.47 -15.78 4.87
C SER A 54 -24.50 -15.19 5.89
N PHE A 55 -23.26 -15.69 5.98
CA PHE A 55 -22.22 -15.11 6.84
C PHE A 55 -21.87 -13.66 6.43
N TYR A 56 -21.65 -13.43 5.13
CA TYR A 56 -21.39 -12.08 4.62
C TYR A 56 -22.60 -11.16 4.72
N LYS A 57 -23.83 -11.66 4.50
CA LYS A 57 -25.06 -10.91 4.80
C LYS A 57 -25.06 -10.49 6.26
N ARG A 58 -24.81 -11.42 7.20
CA ARG A 58 -24.78 -11.11 8.63
C ARG A 58 -23.82 -9.98 8.98
N ILE A 59 -22.58 -10.04 8.47
CA ILE A 59 -21.59 -8.99 8.72
C ILE A 59 -21.97 -7.65 8.09
N THR A 60 -22.61 -7.66 6.91
CA THR A 60 -22.95 -6.43 6.19
C THR A 60 -24.29 -5.83 6.60
N THR A 61 -25.25 -6.65 7.04
CA THR A 61 -26.61 -6.22 7.41
C THR A 61 -26.82 -6.13 8.92
N GLU A 62 -26.27 -7.03 9.74
CA GLU A 62 -26.38 -6.91 11.22
C GLU A 62 -25.38 -5.91 11.80
N ARG A 63 -24.32 -5.57 11.05
CA ARG A 63 -23.45 -4.44 11.37
C ARG A 63 -23.91 -3.11 10.75
N ALA A 64 -25.15 -3.07 10.24
CA ALA A 64 -25.86 -1.81 10.11
C ALA A 64 -26.23 -1.36 11.53
N VAL A 65 -25.28 -0.62 12.14
CA VAL A 65 -25.55 0.43 13.13
C VAL A 65 -26.45 -0.03 14.27
N SER A 66 -25.86 -0.54 15.35
CA SER A 66 -26.48 -0.39 16.67
C SER A 66 -26.97 1.07 16.78
N PRO A 67 -28.24 1.34 17.12
CA PRO A 67 -28.78 2.71 17.11
C PRO A 67 -27.99 3.68 18.00
N ASP A 68 -27.22 3.16 18.96
CA ASP A 68 -26.27 3.91 19.78
C ASP A 68 -25.13 4.58 19.00
N PHE A 69 -24.84 4.17 17.76
CA PHE A 69 -23.74 4.74 16.97
C PHE A 69 -24.09 6.09 16.31
N MET A 70 -25.33 6.56 16.43
CA MET A 70 -25.74 7.90 15.98
C MET A 70 -26.38 8.77 17.07
N GLU A 71 -26.16 8.48 18.35
CA GLU A 71 -26.26 9.56 19.34
C GLU A 71 -25.00 10.41 19.23
N ILE A 72 -25.09 11.51 18.46
CA ILE A 72 -24.13 12.59 18.57
C ILE A 72 -24.23 13.07 20.03
N PRO A 73 -23.23 12.81 20.89
CA PRO A 73 -23.31 13.21 22.28
C PRO A 73 -23.48 14.72 22.32
N ALA A 74 -24.34 15.20 23.22
CA ALA A 74 -24.56 16.63 23.42
C ALA A 74 -23.20 17.38 23.48
N PRO A 75 -23.10 18.58 22.89
CA PRO A 75 -21.83 19.28 22.70
C PRO A 75 -21.04 19.52 24.00
N GLU A 76 -21.71 19.43 25.15
CA GLU A 76 -21.15 19.60 26.50
C GLU A 76 -20.24 18.44 26.95
N GLN A 77 -20.21 17.30 26.25
CA GLN A 77 -19.40 16.13 26.62
C GLN A 77 -18.24 15.82 25.65
N LEU A 78 -17.71 16.80 24.91
CA LEU A 78 -16.56 16.59 24.02
C LEU A 78 -15.28 17.21 24.56
N ASN A 79 -14.17 16.49 24.41
CA ASN A 79 -12.81 16.99 24.62
C ASN A 79 -12.10 17.14 23.28
N ARG A 80 -11.18 18.11 23.16
CA ARG A 80 -10.35 18.32 21.97
C ARG A 80 -8.93 17.83 22.22
N CYS A 81 -8.41 16.99 21.34
CA CYS A 81 -7.04 16.52 21.42
C CYS A 81 -6.06 17.62 20.98
N THR A 82 -4.96 17.80 21.71
CA THR A 82 -3.89 18.76 21.35
C THR A 82 -2.98 18.27 20.24
N VAL A 83 -2.87 16.95 20.04
CA VAL A 83 -1.99 16.32 19.04
C VAL A 83 -2.64 16.35 17.66
N CYS A 84 -3.88 15.87 17.54
CA CYS A 84 -4.54 15.71 16.25
C CYS A 84 -5.70 16.69 16.03
N ALA A 85 -5.98 17.58 16.98
CA ALA A 85 -7.07 18.57 16.94
C ALA A 85 -8.50 18.03 16.76
N VAL A 86 -8.70 16.71 16.82
CA VAL A 86 -10.00 16.03 16.71
C VAL A 86 -10.76 16.09 18.04
N THR A 87 -12.07 16.26 17.97
CA THR A 87 -12.99 16.21 19.11
C THR A 87 -13.47 14.78 19.35
N TYR A 88 -13.48 14.34 20.62
CA TYR A 88 -13.91 13.01 21.02
C TYR A 88 -14.74 13.05 22.31
N PRO A 89 -15.60 12.04 22.58
CA PRO A 89 -16.41 12.00 23.79
C PRO A 89 -15.58 11.91 25.07
N ARG A 90 -16.02 12.61 26.12
CA ARG A 90 -15.40 12.59 27.45
C ARG A 90 -15.40 11.16 28.01
N GLY A 91 -14.26 10.72 28.55
CA GLY A 91 -14.06 9.35 29.04
C GLY A 91 -13.52 8.36 28.00
N ARG A 92 -13.56 8.66 26.69
CA ARG A 92 -13.02 7.80 25.62
C ARG A 92 -11.65 8.27 25.09
N ALA A 93 -10.83 8.82 25.98
CA ALA A 93 -9.49 9.29 25.61
C ALA A 93 -8.59 8.16 25.10
N ASP A 94 -8.67 6.97 25.72
CA ASP A 94 -7.85 5.82 25.32
C ASP A 94 -8.24 5.25 23.95
N GLU A 95 -9.54 5.18 23.66
CA GLU A 95 -10.04 4.80 22.32
C GLU A 95 -9.60 5.82 21.26
N HIS A 96 -9.65 7.11 21.61
CA HIS A 96 -9.16 8.17 20.76
C HIS A 96 -7.65 8.06 20.49
N HIS A 97 -6.81 7.88 21.51
CA HIS A 97 -5.35 7.77 21.34
C HIS A 97 -4.91 6.54 20.54
N ARG A 98 -5.70 5.46 20.57
CA ARG A 98 -5.46 4.24 19.79
C ARG A 98 -6.07 4.30 18.39
N SER A 99 -6.87 5.32 18.10
CA SER A 99 -7.44 5.50 16.77
C SER A 99 -6.34 5.77 15.75
N LEU A 100 -6.53 5.26 14.53
CA LEU A 100 -5.59 5.48 13.43
C LEU A 100 -5.41 6.98 13.13
N ALA A 101 -6.46 7.79 13.30
CA ALA A 101 -6.39 9.23 13.11
C ALA A 101 -5.39 9.90 14.08
N HIS A 102 -5.38 9.47 15.34
CA HIS A 102 -4.41 9.98 16.32
C HIS A 102 -3.00 9.48 16.02
N LEU A 103 -2.82 8.19 15.70
CA LEU A 103 -1.52 7.60 15.40
C LEU A 103 -0.83 8.19 14.16
N ILE A 104 -1.62 8.57 13.14
CA ILE A 104 -1.10 9.21 11.92
C ILE A 104 -0.68 10.65 12.18
N ALA A 105 -1.42 11.37 13.03
CA ALA A 105 -1.12 12.75 13.38
C ALA A 105 -0.02 12.88 14.43
N ALA A 106 0.18 11.85 15.26
CA ALA A 106 1.27 11.79 16.22
C ALA A 106 2.62 11.75 15.50
N ASP A 107 3.64 12.34 16.13
CA ASP A 107 4.96 12.46 15.53
C ASP A 107 5.52 11.07 15.14
N PRO A 108 5.85 10.84 13.86
CA PRO A 108 6.39 9.55 13.40
C PRO A 108 7.74 9.24 14.04
N SER A 109 8.44 10.26 14.54
CA SER A 109 9.66 10.18 15.35
C SER A 109 9.51 9.31 16.59
N SER A 110 8.30 9.24 17.16
CA SER A 110 7.98 8.38 18.31
C SER A 110 7.80 6.91 17.91
N ILE A 111 7.52 6.64 16.64
CA ILE A 111 7.20 5.30 16.10
C ILE A 111 8.38 4.71 15.33
N THR A 112 9.29 5.53 14.79
CA THR A 112 10.44 5.05 14.03
C THR A 112 11.60 4.62 14.96
N PRO A 113 11.98 3.33 14.99
CA PRO A 113 13.18 2.93 15.69
C PRO A 113 14.41 3.50 14.98
N SER A 114 15.32 4.08 15.77
CA SER A 114 16.61 4.60 15.32
C SER A 114 17.41 3.52 14.58
N THR A 115 17.46 3.59 13.25
CA THR A 115 18.24 2.70 12.38
C THR A 115 19.72 3.11 12.37
N GLN A 116 20.44 2.77 13.44
CA GLN A 116 21.90 2.85 13.47
C GLN A 116 22.46 1.63 14.21
N TYR A 117 22.35 0.45 13.59
CA TYR A 117 23.06 -0.84 13.83
C TYR A 117 23.35 -1.35 15.27
N GLY A 118 22.99 -0.61 16.32
CA GLY A 118 22.99 -0.97 17.73
C GLY A 118 21.69 -0.44 18.34
N LEU A 119 21.03 -1.26 19.13
CA LEU A 119 19.88 -0.79 19.90
C LEU A 119 20.41 0.25 20.90
N LYS A 120 19.88 1.47 20.87
CA LYS A 120 20.21 2.48 21.87
C LYS A 120 19.74 2.01 23.25
N SER A 121 20.45 2.41 24.31
CA SER A 121 20.04 2.14 25.70
C SER A 121 18.69 2.73 26.08
N THR A 122 18.23 3.74 25.34
CA THR A 122 16.91 4.35 25.47
C THR A 122 15.77 3.48 24.90
N ASN A 123 16.09 2.45 24.11
CA ASN A 123 15.09 1.59 23.50
C ASN A 123 14.59 0.53 24.50
N LEU A 124 13.27 0.37 24.60
CA LEU A 124 12.63 -0.63 25.46
C LEU A 124 13.14 -2.05 25.18
N GLY A 125 13.40 -2.39 23.91
CA GLY A 125 13.95 -3.69 23.52
C GLY A 125 15.38 -3.92 24.03
N TRP A 126 16.21 -2.88 24.09
CA TRP A 126 17.55 -2.98 24.68
C TRP A 126 17.47 -3.27 26.18
N GLN A 127 16.58 -2.57 26.89
CA GLN A 127 16.38 -2.76 28.33
C GLN A 127 15.82 -4.15 28.64
N ALA A 128 14.85 -4.62 27.85
CA ALA A 128 14.30 -5.96 27.99
C ALA A 128 15.35 -7.05 27.77
N LEU A 129 16.22 -6.90 26.77
CA LEU A 129 17.34 -7.82 26.55
C LEU A 129 18.31 -7.80 27.73
N GLN A 130 18.65 -6.62 28.23
CA GLN A 130 19.57 -6.48 29.36
C GLN A 130 19.02 -7.13 30.64
N GLN A 131 17.72 -6.98 30.91
CA GLN A 131 17.03 -7.65 32.02
C GLN A 131 17.09 -9.19 31.92
N GLN A 132 17.11 -9.73 30.71
CA GLN A 132 17.27 -11.17 30.45
C GLN A 132 18.73 -11.65 30.51
N GLY A 133 19.66 -10.78 30.92
CA GLY A 133 21.08 -11.11 31.06
C GLY A 133 21.88 -11.01 29.75
N TRP A 134 21.31 -10.43 28.70
CA TRP A 134 22.07 -10.07 27.50
C TRP A 134 22.94 -8.84 27.78
N GLN A 135 24.16 -8.82 27.23
CA GLN A 135 25.09 -7.71 27.37
C GLN A 135 25.41 -7.12 26.00
N GLU A 136 25.58 -5.80 25.96
CA GLU A 136 25.91 -5.11 24.72
C GLU A 136 27.21 -5.65 24.12
N GLY A 137 27.16 -5.97 22.83
CA GLY A 137 28.30 -6.52 22.10
C GLY A 137 28.47 -8.04 22.20
N ARG A 138 27.72 -8.74 23.07
CA ARG A 138 27.70 -10.20 23.16
C ARG A 138 26.66 -10.79 22.19
N PRO A 139 27.00 -11.83 21.41
CA PRO A 139 26.02 -12.57 20.63
C PRO A 139 25.02 -13.32 21.53
N LEU A 140 23.82 -13.58 21.00
CA LEU A 140 22.80 -14.37 21.68
C LEU A 140 23.15 -15.87 21.64
N GLY A 141 22.50 -16.67 22.49
CA GLY A 141 22.71 -18.11 22.62
C GLY A 141 23.56 -18.50 23.83
N ARG A 142 23.44 -19.76 24.26
CA ARG A 142 24.04 -20.29 25.50
C ARG A 142 25.54 -20.01 25.61
N ASP A 143 26.27 -20.31 24.54
CA ASP A 143 27.73 -20.11 24.44
C ASP A 143 28.09 -18.86 23.63
N GLY A 144 27.11 -18.01 23.31
CA GLY A 144 27.30 -16.89 22.38
C GLY A 144 27.55 -17.34 20.93
N SER A 145 26.97 -18.46 20.51
CA SER A 145 27.09 -18.98 19.14
C SER A 145 26.22 -18.23 18.12
N GLY A 146 25.34 -17.33 18.56
CA GLY A 146 24.48 -16.55 17.69
C GLY A 146 25.21 -15.44 16.94
N LEU A 147 24.50 -14.81 16.02
CA LEU A 147 25.03 -13.69 15.24
C LEU A 147 24.95 -12.40 16.07
N LYS A 148 26.04 -11.63 16.08
CA LYS A 148 26.11 -10.31 16.71
C LYS A 148 25.39 -9.23 15.89
N VAL A 149 25.40 -9.37 14.57
CA VAL A 149 24.86 -8.38 13.62
C VAL A 149 23.85 -9.11 12.72
N PRO A 150 22.71 -8.47 12.38
CA PRO A 150 21.77 -9.04 11.43
C PRO A 150 22.43 -9.36 10.08
N ILE A 151 22.05 -10.49 9.47
CA ILE A 151 22.50 -10.84 8.13
C ILE A 151 21.91 -9.83 7.14
N ARG A 152 22.75 -9.23 6.31
CA ARG A 152 22.30 -8.35 5.24
C ARG A 152 21.62 -9.18 4.14
N PRO A 153 20.33 -8.96 3.85
CA PRO A 153 19.68 -9.69 2.76
C PRO A 153 20.22 -9.22 1.40
N SER A 154 20.43 -10.15 0.48
CA SER A 154 20.69 -9.84 -0.92
C SER A 154 19.37 -9.53 -1.62
N VAL A 155 19.12 -8.27 -1.95
CA VAL A 155 17.91 -7.86 -2.66
C VAL A 155 18.06 -8.20 -4.15
N LYS A 156 17.20 -9.09 -4.65
CA LYS A 156 17.05 -9.37 -6.06
C LYS A 156 16.10 -8.35 -6.68
N ARG A 157 16.56 -7.57 -7.67
CA ARG A 157 15.74 -6.55 -8.36
C ARG A 157 15.30 -6.98 -9.75
N ASP A 158 15.92 -8.02 -10.28
CA ASP A 158 15.66 -8.55 -11.61
C ASP A 158 14.54 -9.59 -11.60
N ARG A 159 13.83 -9.68 -12.72
CA ARG A 159 12.77 -10.66 -12.97
C ARG A 159 13.29 -12.03 -13.44
N SER A 160 14.61 -12.24 -13.47
CA SER A 160 15.19 -13.49 -13.94
C SER A 160 14.89 -14.65 -12.96
N GLY A 161 15.09 -15.89 -13.39
CA GLY A 161 15.07 -17.06 -12.49
C GLY A 161 16.23 -17.04 -11.49
N ILE A 162 16.06 -17.68 -10.34
CA ILE A 162 17.17 -17.92 -9.40
C ILE A 162 18.17 -18.87 -10.09
N GLY A 163 19.47 -18.55 -10.04
CA GLY A 163 20.53 -19.35 -10.68
C GLY A 163 20.88 -18.96 -12.12
N MET A 164 20.18 -17.98 -12.73
CA MET A 164 20.59 -17.41 -14.01
C MET A 164 21.82 -16.51 -13.85
N GLU A 165 22.70 -16.50 -14.85
CA GLU A 165 23.90 -15.65 -14.83
C GLU A 165 23.49 -14.17 -14.76
N GLN A 166 23.84 -13.53 -13.64
CA GLN A 166 23.57 -12.12 -13.46
C GLN A 166 24.58 -11.34 -14.30
N LYS A 167 24.10 -10.52 -15.25
CA LYS A 167 24.97 -9.51 -15.87
C LYS A 167 25.52 -8.63 -14.75
N LYS A 168 26.85 -8.59 -14.60
CA LYS A 168 27.54 -7.76 -13.61
C LYS A 168 27.30 -6.28 -13.94
N GLU A 169 26.21 -5.70 -13.46
CA GLU A 169 26.08 -4.25 -13.41
C GLU A 169 27.07 -3.69 -12.40
N ARG A 170 27.74 -2.58 -12.76
CA ARG A 170 28.78 -1.96 -11.94
C ARG A 170 28.25 -1.62 -10.56
N LEU A 171 29.02 -1.98 -9.54
CA LEU A 171 28.75 -1.77 -8.11
C LEU A 171 28.56 -0.29 -7.69
N ALA A 172 28.68 0.67 -8.60
CA ALA A 172 28.52 2.11 -8.31
C ALA A 172 27.06 2.50 -7.98
N ASP A 173 26.07 1.76 -8.49
CA ASP A 173 24.64 2.06 -8.24
C ASP A 173 24.05 1.34 -7.01
N ARG A 174 24.90 0.70 -6.19
CA ARG A 174 24.45 -0.11 -5.04
C ARG A 174 24.31 0.63 -3.71
N GLN A 175 24.55 1.94 -3.67
CA GLN A 175 24.25 2.72 -2.47
C GLN A 175 22.79 3.13 -2.47
N TYR A 176 22.00 2.39 -1.69
CA TYR A 176 20.61 2.72 -1.38
C TYR A 176 20.56 4.02 -0.57
N VAL A 177 20.45 5.14 -1.27
CA VAL A 177 19.78 6.31 -0.71
C VAL A 177 18.29 6.06 -0.96
N ILE A 178 17.47 6.06 0.08
CA ILE A 178 16.03 6.31 -0.07
C ILE A 178 15.91 7.75 -0.57
N LYS A 179 16.16 8.00 -1.86
CA LYS A 179 15.54 9.11 -2.56
C LYS A 179 14.16 8.61 -2.96
N SER A 180 13.29 8.56 -1.95
CA SER A 180 11.90 8.92 -2.19
C SER A 180 11.91 10.30 -2.86
N THR A 181 10.93 10.52 -3.73
CA THR A 181 10.96 11.49 -4.82
C THR A 181 11.81 11.00 -6.01
N LYS A 182 11.12 10.48 -7.04
CA LYS A 182 11.45 10.95 -8.40
C LYS A 182 11.63 12.47 -8.26
N PRO A 183 12.69 13.10 -8.79
CA PRO A 183 12.68 14.55 -8.89
C PRO A 183 11.35 14.89 -9.54
N VAL A 184 10.46 15.54 -8.80
CA VAL A 184 9.41 16.32 -9.44
C VAL A 184 10.24 17.24 -10.31
N GLU A 185 10.15 17.07 -11.63
CA GLU A 185 10.77 18.02 -12.55
C GLU A 185 10.40 19.39 -11.98
N PRO A 186 11.38 20.24 -11.65
CA PRO A 186 11.03 21.56 -11.17
C PRO A 186 10.08 22.10 -12.22
N ILE A 187 8.89 22.51 -11.80
CA ILE A 187 7.95 23.19 -12.68
C ILE A 187 8.73 24.42 -13.13
N LEU A 188 9.42 24.28 -14.27
CA LEU A 188 10.27 25.34 -14.78
C LEU A 188 9.28 26.48 -15.01
N PRO A 189 9.52 27.68 -14.46
CA PRO A 189 8.68 28.81 -14.76
C PRO A 189 8.60 28.91 -16.28
N ALA A 190 7.39 29.05 -16.81
CA ALA A 190 7.15 29.14 -18.24
C ALA A 190 8.20 30.07 -18.86
N ARG A 191 8.85 29.61 -19.94
CA ARG A 191 9.92 30.37 -20.60
C ARG A 191 9.43 31.82 -20.81
N PRO A 192 10.21 32.84 -20.41
CA PRO A 192 9.82 34.22 -20.66
C PRO A 192 9.59 34.42 -22.16
N LEU A 193 8.47 35.05 -22.51
CA LEU A 193 8.08 35.31 -23.89
C LEU A 193 9.19 36.08 -24.61
N THR A 194 9.42 35.74 -25.87
CA THR A 194 10.37 36.49 -26.70
C THR A 194 9.83 37.89 -26.99
N ALA A 195 10.69 38.88 -27.25
CA ALA A 195 10.26 40.25 -27.59
C ALA A 195 9.26 40.30 -28.77
N LYS A 196 9.42 39.37 -29.74
CA LYS A 196 8.50 39.23 -30.87
C LYS A 196 7.13 38.68 -30.46
N GLU A 197 7.07 37.75 -29.51
CA GLU A 197 5.80 37.26 -28.95
C GLU A 197 5.09 38.33 -28.12
N ILE A 198 5.83 39.10 -27.33
CA ILE A 198 5.26 40.22 -26.56
C ILE A 198 4.64 41.25 -27.52
N GLN A 199 5.30 41.57 -28.64
CA GLN A 199 4.75 42.46 -29.66
C GLN A 199 3.49 41.89 -30.32
N ARG A 200 3.45 40.58 -30.60
CA ARG A 200 2.26 39.91 -31.16
C ARG A 200 1.09 39.95 -30.19
N GLN A 201 1.32 39.71 -28.90
CA GLN A 201 0.28 39.79 -27.88
C GLN A 201 -0.26 41.20 -27.72
N LYS A 202 0.62 42.21 -27.62
CA LYS A 202 0.19 43.62 -27.56
C LYS A 202 -0.64 44.03 -28.77
N LYS A 203 -0.24 43.59 -29.97
CA LYS A 203 -1.02 43.86 -31.18
C LYS A 203 -2.39 43.17 -31.13
N ALA A 204 -2.43 41.89 -30.77
CA ALA A 204 -3.69 41.14 -30.63
C ALA A 204 -4.61 41.77 -29.59
N GLU A 205 -4.07 42.23 -28.46
CA GLU A 205 -4.82 42.94 -27.42
C GLU A 205 -5.35 44.27 -27.92
N THR A 206 -4.55 45.04 -28.68
CA THR A 206 -5.05 46.29 -29.30
C THR A 206 -6.12 46.03 -30.35
N ASP A 207 -5.98 44.96 -31.14
CA ASP A 207 -6.95 44.60 -32.17
C ASP A 207 -8.25 44.08 -31.52
N GLN A 208 -8.14 43.32 -30.42
CA GLN A 208 -9.26 42.87 -29.60
C GLN A 208 -10.00 44.05 -28.95
N TRP A 209 -9.28 45.02 -28.38
CA TRP A 209 -9.88 46.23 -27.82
C TRP A 209 -10.58 47.08 -28.89
N LYS A 210 -9.99 47.20 -30.09
CA LYS A 210 -10.64 47.89 -31.21
C LYS A 210 -11.91 47.19 -31.66
N ALA A 211 -11.91 45.85 -31.71
CA ALA A 211 -13.12 45.08 -32.04
C ALA A 211 -14.22 45.30 -30.99
N VAL A 212 -13.90 45.18 -29.70
CA VAL A 212 -14.86 45.45 -28.60
C VAL A 212 -15.38 46.89 -28.66
N TYR A 213 -14.52 47.87 -28.94
CA TYR A 213 -14.95 49.27 -29.06
C TYR A 213 -15.81 49.55 -30.29
N ALA A 214 -15.57 48.83 -31.39
CA ALA A 214 -16.41 48.88 -32.58
C ALA A 214 -17.79 48.27 -32.32
N ASP A 215 -17.85 47.14 -31.61
CA ASP A 215 -19.10 46.48 -31.22
C ASP A 215 -19.94 47.32 -30.24
N LEU A 216 -19.29 48.12 -29.38
CA LEU A 216 -19.96 49.02 -28.44
C LEU A 216 -20.49 50.31 -29.08
N ASN A 217 -20.00 50.67 -30.28
CA ASN A 217 -20.40 51.90 -30.99
C ASN A 217 -21.11 51.62 -32.33
N ALA A 218 -21.54 50.37 -32.56
CA ALA A 218 -22.41 49.95 -33.67
C ALA A 218 -23.85 49.78 -33.19
#